data_AF-A0AAX2KVB9-F1
#
_entry.id   AF-A0AAX2KVB9-F1
#
_cell.length_a   1.000
_cell.length_b   1.000
_cell.length_c   1.000
_cell.angle_alpha   90.00
_cell.angle_beta   90.00
_cell.angle_gamma   90.00
#
_symmetry.space_group_name_H-M   'P 1'
#
loop_
_entity.id
_entity.type
_entity.pdbx_description
1 polymer ?
#
loop_
_entity_poly.entity_id
_entity_poly.type
_entity_poly.pdbx_seq_one_letter_code
_entity_poly.pdbx_strand_id
1 'polypeptide(L)'
;MAFPMIIHQKISKSIAKMDFGIEDNEILSAIECHTTLKKNYSDIDLVLFVADKIKWDQEGKPPYLDGLLQALNCSLENAAYFYIDYILKHDIKVVHPWLWDAYNQLNLIIK
;
A
#
# COMPACT_ATOMS: atom_id res chain seq x y z
N MET A 1 20.16 -5.38 12.97
CA MET A 1 19.24 -4.44 12.31
C MET A 1 17.98 -5.22 11.98
N ALA A 2 16.82 -4.84 12.53
CA ALA A 2 15.56 -5.49 12.19
C ALA A 2 15.12 -5.03 10.80
N PHE A 3 14.96 -6.02 9.91
CA PHE A 3 14.56 -5.84 8.52
C PHE A 3 13.09 -5.40 8.44
N PRO A 4 12.74 -4.53 7.48
CA PRO A 4 11.47 -3.80 7.45
C PRO A 4 10.25 -4.72 7.51
N MET A 5 9.19 -4.25 8.17
CA MET A 5 7.93 -4.97 8.36
C MET A 5 7.32 -5.51 7.05
N ILE A 6 7.74 -5.06 5.87
CA ILE A 6 7.24 -5.43 4.53
C ILE A 6 7.24 -6.93 4.18
N ILE A 7 7.82 -7.82 4.99
CA ILE A 7 7.78 -9.27 4.71
C ILE A 7 6.37 -9.83 4.99
N HIS A 8 5.61 -9.22 5.93
CA HIS A 8 4.31 -9.74 6.35
C HIS A 8 3.33 -9.85 5.18
N GLN A 9 3.29 -8.91 4.24
CA GLN A 9 2.41 -9.03 3.06
C GLN A 9 2.64 -10.31 2.24
N LYS A 10 3.90 -10.74 2.05
CA LYS A 10 4.21 -11.99 1.31
C LYS A 10 3.88 -13.24 2.11
N ILE A 11 4.13 -13.20 3.42
CA ILE A 11 3.77 -14.29 4.33
C ILE A 11 2.25 -14.41 4.42
N SER A 12 1.52 -13.29 4.55
CA SER A 12 0.06 -13.24 4.62
C SER A 12 -0.60 -13.83 3.38
N LYS A 13 -0.07 -13.59 2.16
CA LYS A 13 -0.56 -14.28 0.95
C LYS A 13 -0.42 -15.80 1.08
N SER A 14 0.73 -16.25 1.59
CA SER A 14 1.02 -17.68 1.73
C SER A 14 0.09 -18.33 2.75
N ILE A 15 -0.11 -17.69 3.91
CA ILE A 15 -1.08 -18.10 4.94
C ILE A 15 -2.51 -18.09 4.39
N ALA A 16 -2.94 -17.03 3.71
CA ALA A 16 -4.27 -16.94 3.10
C ALA A 16 -4.56 -18.12 2.16
N LYS A 17 -3.56 -18.52 1.37
CA LYS A 17 -3.68 -19.67 0.48
C LYS A 17 -3.65 -21.01 1.23
N MET A 18 -2.68 -21.21 2.11
CA MET A 18 -2.42 -22.52 2.74
C MET A 18 -3.39 -22.84 3.87
N ASP A 19 -3.68 -21.84 4.72
CA ASP A 19 -4.41 -22.06 5.98
C ASP A 19 -5.89 -21.68 5.86
N PHE A 20 -6.21 -20.71 5.01
CA PHE A 20 -7.59 -20.24 4.79
C PHE A 20 -8.20 -20.71 3.46
N GLY A 21 -7.44 -21.42 2.62
CA GLY A 21 -7.93 -21.97 1.36
C GLY A 21 -8.36 -20.92 0.33
N ILE A 22 -7.80 -19.70 0.40
CA ILE A 22 -8.09 -18.65 -0.59
C ILE A 22 -7.38 -18.97 -1.90
N GLU A 23 -8.16 -19.14 -2.97
CA GLU A 23 -7.66 -19.44 -4.32
C GLU A 23 -7.78 -18.26 -5.30
N ASP A 24 -8.54 -17.23 -4.94
CA ASP A 24 -8.73 -16.04 -5.78
C ASP A 24 -7.41 -15.26 -5.91
N ASN A 25 -6.88 -15.21 -7.14
CA ASN A 25 -5.60 -14.58 -7.42
C ASN A 25 -5.60 -13.07 -7.22
N GLU A 26 -6.74 -12.40 -7.36
CA GLU A 26 -6.85 -10.96 -7.15
C GLU A 26 -6.82 -10.64 -5.65
N ILE A 27 -7.53 -11.41 -4.84
CA ILE A 27 -7.45 -11.30 -3.36
C ILE A 27 -6.04 -11.60 -2.88
N LEU A 28 -5.43 -12.69 -3.36
CA LEU A 28 -4.07 -13.06 -2.99
C LEU A 28 -3.03 -12.00 -3.43
N SER A 29 -3.25 -11.37 -4.58
CA SER A 29 -2.43 -10.25 -5.07
C SER A 29 -2.51 -9.04 -4.13
N ALA A 30 -3.72 -8.67 -3.72
CA ALA A 30 -3.95 -7.52 -2.85
C ALA A 30 -3.25 -7.72 -1.51
N ILE A 31 -3.38 -8.92 -0.93
CA ILE A 31 -2.66 -9.29 0.30
C ILE A 31 -1.13 -9.22 0.09
N GLU A 32 -0.60 -9.61 -1.07
CA GLU A 32 0.85 -9.62 -1.30
C GLU A 32 1.49 -8.23 -1.37
N CYS A 33 0.70 -7.23 -1.74
CA CYS A 33 1.21 -5.89 -2.03
C CYS A 33 0.58 -4.79 -1.16
N HIS A 34 -0.28 -5.08 -0.20
CA HIS A 34 -0.96 -4.04 0.61
C HIS A 34 -0.01 -3.13 1.41
N THR A 35 1.24 -3.53 1.69
CA THR A 35 2.21 -2.66 2.37
C THR A 35 2.93 -1.73 1.40
N THR A 36 3.28 -2.21 0.20
CA THR A 36 4.15 -1.49 -0.75
C THR A 36 3.44 -1.01 -2.01
N LEU A 37 2.21 -1.45 -2.26
CA LEU A 37 1.61 -1.54 -3.59
C LEU A 37 2.58 -2.26 -4.57
N LYS A 38 2.29 -2.20 -5.86
CA LYS A 38 3.16 -2.67 -6.96
C LYS A 38 2.75 -1.99 -8.28
N LYS A 39 3.62 -2.06 -9.28
CA LYS A 39 3.25 -1.69 -10.65
C LYS A 39 2.15 -2.61 -11.19
N ASN A 40 1.30 -2.08 -12.08
CA ASN A 40 0.16 -2.77 -12.68
C ASN A 40 -0.76 -3.37 -11.60
N TYR A 41 -0.98 -2.61 -10.53
CA TYR A 41 -1.94 -2.97 -9.48
C TYR A 41 -3.35 -3.11 -10.07
N SER A 42 -4.16 -4.00 -9.49
CA SER A 42 -5.60 -4.03 -9.76
C SER A 42 -6.36 -3.03 -8.88
N ASP A 43 -7.65 -2.86 -9.15
CA ASP A 43 -8.51 -2.01 -8.31
C ASP A 43 -8.56 -2.51 -6.87
N ILE A 44 -8.57 -3.84 -6.65
CA ILE A 44 -8.57 -4.43 -5.31
C ILE A 44 -7.22 -4.22 -4.60
N ASP A 45 -6.10 -4.36 -5.32
CA ASP A 45 -4.77 -4.04 -4.76
C ASP A 45 -4.74 -2.60 -4.22
N LEU A 46 -5.28 -1.64 -5.01
CA LEU A 46 -5.31 -0.23 -4.66
C LEU A 46 -6.25 0.06 -3.48
N VAL A 47 -7.46 -0.49 -3.51
CA VAL A 47 -8.44 -0.35 -2.42
C VAL A 47 -7.85 -0.86 -1.10
N LEU A 48 -7.30 -2.07 -1.09
CA LEU A 48 -6.75 -2.64 0.13
C LEU A 48 -5.53 -1.84 0.63
N PHE A 49 -4.65 -1.42 -0.28
CA PHE A 49 -3.50 -0.59 0.07
C PHE A 49 -3.92 0.70 0.78
N VAL A 50 -4.90 1.44 0.23
CA VAL A 50 -5.39 2.70 0.81
C VAL A 50 -6.14 2.46 2.12
N ALA A 51 -7.02 1.45 2.17
CA ALA A 51 -7.77 1.11 3.38
C ALA A 51 -6.85 0.79 4.57
N ASP A 52 -5.77 0.07 4.33
CA ASP A 52 -4.75 -0.24 5.35
C ASP A 52 -4.08 1.02 5.92
N LYS A 53 -3.89 2.09 5.12
CA LYS A 53 -3.30 3.35 5.61
C LYS A 53 -4.30 4.24 6.32
N ILE A 54 -5.59 4.13 5.99
CA ILE A 54 -6.65 4.81 6.73
C ILE A 54 -6.87 4.14 8.08
N LYS A 55 -6.78 2.80 8.13
CA LYS A 55 -6.90 2.01 9.36
C LYS A 55 -5.64 2.17 10.21
N TRP A 56 -5.64 3.21 11.04
CA TRP A 56 -4.58 3.47 12.00
C TRP A 56 -4.86 2.75 13.31
N ASP A 57 -4.08 1.70 13.59
CA ASP A 57 -4.23 0.88 14.80
C ASP A 57 -3.36 1.36 15.99
N GLN A 58 -2.67 2.51 15.88
CA GLN A 58 -1.85 3.08 16.96
C GLN A 58 -2.54 4.25 17.66
N GLU A 59 -2.05 4.67 18.82
CA GLU A 59 -2.55 5.86 19.49
C GLU A 59 -2.32 7.13 18.66
N GLY A 60 -3.25 8.09 18.78
CA GLY A 60 -3.20 9.35 18.07
C GLY A 60 -3.63 9.24 16.60
N LYS A 61 -3.24 10.24 15.81
CA LYS A 61 -3.58 10.36 14.39
C LYS A 61 -2.30 10.29 13.56
N PRO A 62 -2.23 9.48 12.48
CA PRO A 62 -1.06 9.49 11.65
C PRO A 62 -0.92 10.87 10.99
N PRO A 63 0.30 11.41 10.91
CA PRO A 63 0.55 12.74 10.37
C PRO A 63 0.13 12.90 8.89
N TYR A 64 0.01 11.80 8.15
CA TYR A 64 -0.44 11.80 6.76
C TYR A 64 -1.96 11.70 6.59
N LEU A 65 -2.74 11.41 7.63
CA LEU A 65 -4.15 11.00 7.47
C LEU A 65 -5.01 12.07 6.81
N ASP A 66 -4.88 13.33 7.22
CA ASP A 66 -5.71 14.42 6.68
C ASP A 66 -5.45 14.65 5.20
N GLY A 67 -4.18 14.70 4.81
CA GLY A 67 -3.82 14.86 3.40
C GLY A 67 -4.22 13.65 2.56
N LEU A 68 -4.12 12.44 3.12
CA LEU A 68 -4.59 11.22 2.47
C LEU A 68 -6.09 11.26 2.23
N LEU A 69 -6.89 11.60 3.25
CA LEU A 69 -8.35 11.71 3.13
C LEU A 69 -8.77 12.84 2.19
N GLN A 70 -8.02 13.95 2.16
CA GLN A 70 -8.26 15.02 1.19
C GLN A 70 -8.01 14.54 -0.24
N ALA A 71 -6.88 13.85 -0.49
CA ALA A 71 -6.55 13.30 -1.80
C ALA A 71 -7.53 12.20 -2.23
N LEU A 72 -8.07 11.43 -1.28
CA LEU A 72 -9.10 10.41 -1.52
C LEU A 72 -10.39 11.00 -2.10
N ASN A 73 -10.73 12.25 -1.80
CA ASN A 73 -11.89 12.92 -2.41
C ASN A 73 -11.73 13.13 -3.93
N CYS A 74 -10.49 13.07 -4.45
CA CYS A 74 -10.23 13.11 -5.89
C CYS A 74 -10.28 11.70 -6.49
N SER A 75 -9.47 10.77 -5.98
CA SER A 75 -9.49 9.36 -6.37
C SER A 75 -8.65 8.49 -5.43
N LEU A 76 -8.78 7.16 -5.56
CA LEU A 76 -7.92 6.21 -4.83
C LEU A 76 -6.44 6.34 -5.23
N GLU A 77 -6.15 6.62 -6.51
CA GLU A 77 -4.79 6.85 -7.02
C GLU A 77 -4.17 8.09 -6.40
N ASN A 78 -4.94 9.18 -6.25
CA ASN A 78 -4.48 10.39 -5.58
C ASN A 78 -4.15 10.11 -4.11
N ALA A 79 -5.00 9.35 -3.40
CA ALA A 79 -4.75 8.95 -2.02
C ALA A 79 -3.48 8.08 -1.89
N ALA A 80 -3.34 7.07 -2.75
CA ALA A 80 -2.17 6.19 -2.76
C ALA A 80 -0.90 6.97 -3.10
N TYR A 81 -0.94 7.83 -4.12
CA TYR A 81 0.19 8.67 -4.50
C TYR A 81 0.59 9.60 -3.36
N PHE A 82 -0.37 10.30 -2.74
CA PHE A 82 -0.11 11.18 -1.61
C PHE A 82 0.61 10.44 -0.47
N TYR A 83 0.11 9.26 -0.11
CA TYR A 83 0.73 8.45 0.95
C TYR A 83 2.15 8.02 0.58
N ILE A 84 2.37 7.54 -0.65
CA ILE A 84 3.69 7.09 -1.10
C ILE A 84 4.67 8.27 -1.16
N ASP A 85 4.26 9.41 -1.70
CA ASP A 85 5.04 10.65 -1.72
C ASP A 85 5.39 11.11 -0.29
N TYR A 86 4.43 11.05 0.63
CA TYR A 86 4.63 11.36 2.04
C TYR A 86 5.74 10.48 2.63
N ILE A 87 5.64 9.14 2.53
CA ILE A 87 6.65 8.25 3.14
C ILE A 87 8.02 8.38 2.48
N LEU A 88 8.10 8.68 1.17
CA LEU A 88 9.36 8.88 0.46
C LEU A 88 10.09 10.17 0.88
N LYS A 89 9.33 11.21 1.27
CA LYS A 89 9.87 12.48 1.76
C LYS A 89 10.24 12.46 3.26
N HIS A 90 9.83 11.42 3.98
CA HIS A 90 10.15 11.20 5.39
C HIS A 90 11.20 10.08 5.53
N ASP A 91 11.47 9.64 6.77
CA ASP A 91 12.63 8.84 7.16
C ASP A 91 12.55 7.35 6.71
N ILE A 92 12.35 7.09 5.42
CA ILE A 92 12.40 5.76 4.82
C ILE A 92 13.86 5.31 4.66
N LYS A 93 14.24 4.24 5.35
CA LYS A 93 15.63 3.73 5.32
C LYS A 93 15.95 2.95 4.04
N VAL A 94 14.96 2.26 3.48
CA VAL A 94 15.10 1.42 2.29
C VAL A 94 13.80 1.50 1.48
N VAL A 95 13.90 1.83 0.21
CA VAL A 95 12.76 1.84 -0.72
C VAL A 95 12.67 0.49 -1.42
N HIS A 96 11.52 -0.18 -1.28
CA HIS A 96 11.25 -1.43 -1.99
C HIS A 96 10.96 -1.14 -3.48
N PRO A 97 11.50 -1.92 -4.44
CA PRO A 97 11.28 -1.67 -5.87
C PRO A 97 9.80 -1.57 -6.27
N TRP A 98 8.92 -2.41 -5.71
CA TRP A 98 7.49 -2.34 -6.00
C TRP A 98 6.85 -1.00 -5.60
N LEU A 99 7.28 -0.42 -4.48
CA LEU A 99 6.79 0.88 -4.02
C LEU A 99 7.23 1.98 -4.98
N TRP A 100 8.49 1.92 -5.42
CA TRP A 100 9.04 2.87 -6.38
C TRP A 100 8.36 2.79 -7.74
N ASP A 101 8.14 1.57 -8.25
CA ASP A 101 7.48 1.38 -9.53
C ASP A 101 6.00 1.81 -9.49
N ALA A 102 5.31 1.53 -8.38
CA ALA A 102 3.95 2.00 -8.15
C ALA A 102 3.89 3.54 -8.10
N TYR A 103 4.81 4.17 -7.38
CA TYR A 103 4.94 5.64 -7.33
C TYR A 103 5.10 6.26 -8.72
N ASN A 104 6.02 5.72 -9.52
CA ASN A 104 6.26 6.21 -10.88
C ASN A 104 5.04 6.02 -11.79
N GLN A 105 4.33 4.88 -11.68
CA GLN A 105 3.10 4.66 -12.42
C GLN A 105 2.02 5.67 -12.01
N LEU A 106 1.80 5.86 -10.70
CA LEU A 106 0.79 6.79 -10.18
C LEU A 106 1.06 8.22 -10.63
N ASN A 107 2.32 8.67 -10.60
CA ASN A 107 2.73 10.00 -11.08
C ASN A 107 2.42 10.26 -12.57
N LEU A 108 2.32 9.21 -13.38
CA LEU A 108 1.92 9.33 -14.79
C LEU A 108 0.40 9.41 -14.96
N ILE A 109 -0.37 8.86 -14.01
CA ILE A 109 -1.83 8.77 -14.06
C ILE A 109 -2.48 10.05 -13.51
N ILE A 110 -1.98 10.59 -12.40
CA ILE A 110 -2.60 11.71 -11.67
C ILE A 110 -2.39 13.11 -12.30
N LYS A 111 -2.00 13.17 -13.57
CA LYS A 111 -1.78 14.44 -14.29
C LYS A 111 -3.07 15.07 -14.78
#